data_AF-A0A7W0R659-F1
#
_entry.id   AF-A0A7W0R659-F1
#
_cell.length_a   1.000
_cell.length_b   1.000
_cell.length_c   1.000
_cell.angle_alpha   90.00
_cell.angle_beta   90.00
_cell.angle_gamma   90.00
#
_symmetry.space_group_name_H-M   'P 1'
#
loop_
_entity.id
_entity.type
_entity.pdbx_description
1 polymer ?
#
loop_
_entity_poly.entity_id
_entity_poly.type
_entity_poly.pdbx_seq_one_letter_code
_entity_poly.pdbx_strand_id
1 'polypeptide(L)' 'MLSPAEVDELVSAMKHPLDGTLVRVLAYGGLRIGEAFALQHQDFDASSHTVRVHRSVRDIGRSGGVGQFISCAGGKSVHE' A
#
# COMPACT_ATOMS: atom_id res chain seq x y z
N MET A 1 2.83 16.87 1.90
CA MET A 1 1.50 16.25 1.80
C MET A 1 0.91 16.72 0.49
N LEU A 2 0.64 15.80 -0.44
CA LEU A 2 0.01 16.14 -1.71
C LEU A 2 -1.46 16.52 -1.44
N SER A 3 -1.97 17.51 -2.15
CA SER A 3 -3.39 17.83 -2.15
C SER A 3 -4.19 16.74 -2.87
N PRO A 4 -5.49 16.59 -2.60
CA PRO A 4 -6.32 15.61 -3.29
C PRO A 4 -6.29 15.76 -4.82
N ALA A 5 -6.25 17.00 -5.32
CA ALA A 5 -6.16 17.29 -6.75
C ALA A 5 -4.85 16.78 -7.38
N GLU A 6 -3.72 16.98 -6.70
CA GLU A 6 -2.41 16.47 -7.16
C GLU A 6 -2.35 14.93 -7.14
N VAL A 7 -3.04 14.29 -6.20
CA VAL A 7 -3.16 12.83 -6.15
C VAL A 7 -3.98 12.33 -7.34
N ASP A 8 -5.10 12.97 -7.67
CA ASP A 8 -5.92 12.58 -8.82
C ASP A 8 -5.21 12.82 -10.16
N GLU A 9 -4.44 13.91 -10.30
CA GLU A 9 -3.56 14.12 -11.46
C GLU A 9 -2.54 13.00 -11.59
N LEU A 10 -1.89 12.62 -10.49
CA LEU A 10 -0.91 11.52 -10.48
C LEU A 10 -1.55 10.18 -10.85
N VAL A 11 -2.73 9.87 -10.33
CA VAL A 11 -3.50 8.67 -10.67
C VAL A 11 -3.91 8.67 -12.13
N SER A 12 -4.32 9.81 -12.69
CA SER A 12 -4.73 9.93 -14.09
C SER A 12 -3.59 9.69 -15.08
N ALA A 13 -2.34 9.91 -14.66
CA ALA A 13 -1.16 9.67 -15.46
C ALA A 13 -0.69 8.19 -15.44
N MET A 14 -1.29 7.34 -14.60
CA MET A 14 -0.90 5.93 -14.48
C MET A 14 -1.46 5.08 -15.62
N LYS A 15 -0.65 4.14 -16.11
CA LYS A 15 -1.04 3.22 -17.20
C LYS A 15 -2.00 2.12 -16.73
N HIS A 16 -1.86 1.65 -15.49
CA HIS A 16 -2.68 0.55 -14.97
C HIS A 16 -3.57 1.04 -13.82
N PRO A 17 -4.86 0.63 -13.79
CA PRO A 17 -5.79 1.00 -12.70
C PRO A 17 -5.32 0.57 -11.30
N LEU A 18 -4.53 -0.52 -11.23
CA LEU A 18 -3.94 -1.01 -9.99
C LEU A 18 -2.91 -0.03 -9.41
N ASP A 19 -2.14 0.64 -10.26
CA ASP A 19 -1.14 1.64 -9.83
C ASP A 19 -1.84 2.86 -9.21
N GLY A 20 -2.97 3.27 -9.79
CA GLY A 20 -3.81 4.33 -9.25
C GLY A 20 -4.36 4.01 -7.85
N THR A 21 -4.78 2.75 -7.65
CA THR A 21 -5.24 2.28 -6.33
C THR A 21 -4.10 2.30 -5.32
N LEU A 22 -2.90 1.84 -5.71
CA LEU A 22 -1.71 1.89 -4.85
C LEU A 22 -1.34 3.32 -4.44
N VAL A 23 -1.38 4.27 -5.36
CA VAL A 23 -1.11 5.70 -5.08
C VAL A 23 -2.09 6.25 -4.05
N ARG A 24 -3.39 5.97 -4.20
CA ARG A 24 -4.42 6.42 -3.24
C ARG A 24 -4.21 5.81 -1.86
N VAL A 25 -3.92 4.52 -1.81
CA VAL A 25 -3.63 3.80 -0.57
C VAL A 25 -2.39 4.39 0.13
N LEU A 26 -1.34 4.76 -0.60
CA LEU A 26 -0.15 5.41 -0.05
C LEU A 26 -0.39 6.86 0.37
N ALA A 27 -1.16 7.62 -0.40
CA ALA A 27 -1.42 9.03 -0.15
C ALA A 27 -2.35 9.26 1.05
N TYR A 28 -3.39 8.44 1.18
CA TYR A 28 -4.43 8.62 2.20
C TYR A 28 -4.30 7.65 3.37
N GLY A 29 -3.84 6.42 3.12
CA GLY A 29 -3.84 5.35 4.13
C GLY A 29 -2.66 5.41 5.10
N GLY A 30 -1.71 6.33 4.94
CA GLY A 30 -0.56 6.46 5.85
C GLY A 30 0.32 5.19 5.97
N LEU A 31 0.20 4.28 5.01
CA LEU A 31 0.96 3.04 5.00
C LEU A 31 2.39 3.29 4.59
N ARG A 32 3.31 2.54 5.19
CA ARG A 32 4.68 2.44 4.67
C ARG A 32 4.65 1.70 3.34
N ILE A 33 5.56 2.04 2.44
CA ILE A 33 5.66 1.42 1.11
C ILE A 33 5.67 -0.13 1.18
N GLY A 34 6.39 -0.70 2.16
CA GLY A 34 6.43 -2.14 2.39
C GLY A 34 5.10 -2.73 2.88
N GLU A 35 4.30 -1.98 3.64
CA GLU A 35 2.97 -2.41 4.10
C GLU A 35 1.98 -2.38 2.93
N ALA A 36 2.02 -1.35 2.10
CA ALA A 36 1.17 -1.25 0.90
C ALA A 36 1.44 -2.41 -0.10
N PHE A 37 2.71 -2.75 -0.33
CA PHE A 37 3.08 -3.91 -1.15
C PHE A 37 2.71 -5.24 -0.51
N ALA A 38 2.52 -5.25 0.82
CA ALA A 38 2.07 -6.42 1.55
C ALA A 38 0.55 -6.41 1.77
N LEU A 39 -0.27 -5.62 1.08
CA LEU A 39 -1.72 -5.74 1.21
C LEU A 39 -2.27 -6.88 0.34
N GLN A 40 -3.25 -7.61 0.84
CA GLN A 40 -4.11 -8.53 0.08
C GLN A 40 -5.54 -8.03 0.12
N HIS A 41 -6.36 -8.46 -0.84
CA HIS A 41 -7.80 -8.16 -0.86
C HIS A 41 -8.51 -8.49 0.46
N GLN A 42 -8.13 -9.59 1.12
CA GLN A 42 -8.72 -10.00 2.41
C GLN A 42 -8.40 -9.04 3.58
N ASP A 43 -7.41 -8.17 3.42
CA ASP A 43 -7.02 -7.19 4.43
C ASP A 43 -7.93 -5.94 4.38
N PHE A 44 -8.76 -5.82 3.35
CA PHE A 44 -9.77 -4.76 3.21
C PHE A 44 -11.10 -5.22 3.79
N ASP A 45 -11.61 -4.48 4.77
CA ASP A 45 -12.98 -4.61 5.23
C ASP A 45 -13.81 -3.45 4.63
N ALA A 46 -14.48 -3.77 3.52
CA ALA A 46 -15.34 -2.82 2.82
C ALA A 46 -16.56 -2.38 3.64
N SER A 47 -16.98 -3.16 4.65
CA SER A 47 -18.14 -2.83 5.48
C SER A 47 -17.82 -1.78 6.53
N SER A 48 -16.58 -1.80 7.06
CA SER A 48 -16.10 -0.83 8.03
C SER A 48 -15.22 0.27 7.43
N HIS A 49 -14.99 0.23 6.11
CA HIS A 49 -14.05 1.11 5.40
C HIS A 49 -12.66 1.10 6.07
N THR A 50 -12.22 -0.06 6.54
CA THR A 50 -10.91 -0.20 7.19
C THR A 50 -9.97 -1.09 6.41
N VAL A 51 -8.69 -0.77 6.51
CA VAL A 51 -7.60 -1.63 6.05
C VAL A 51 -6.86 -2.17 7.27
N ARG A 52 -6.71 -3.49 7.32
CA ARG A 52 -5.94 -4.19 8.34
C ARG A 52 -4.51 -4.44 7.87
N VAL A 53 -3.58 -3.68 8.41
CA VAL A 53 -2.15 -3.93 8.15
C VAL A 53 -1.67 -5.03 9.08
N HIS A 54 -1.38 -6.22 8.56
CA HIS A 54 -0.84 -7.34 9.32
C HIS A 54 0.56 -7.77 8.89
N ARG A 55 1.06 -7.23 7.78
CA ARG A 55 2.34 -7.60 7.20
C ARG A 55 3.00 -6.42 6.52
N SER A 56 4.31 -6.51 6.36
CA SER A 56 5.11 -5.56 5.59
C SER A 56 6.15 -6.32 4.80
N VAL A 57 6.44 -5.87 3.58
CA VAL A 57 7.57 -6.33 2.76
C VAL A 57 8.79 -5.49 3.11
N ARG A 58 9.94 -6.15 3.23
CA ARG A 58 11.25 -5.48 3.27
C ARG A 58 12.12 -6.05 2.18
N ASP A 59 12.85 -5.18 1.48
CA ASP A 59 13.91 -5.62 0.61
C ASP A 59 15.12 -6.01 1.48
N ILE A 60 15.58 -7.24 1.31
CA ILE A 60 16.82 -7.73 1.91
C ILE A 60 17.77 -7.87 0.75
N GLY A 61 18.65 -6.88 0.59
CA GLY A 61 19.63 -6.85 -0.50
C GLY A 61 20.40 -8.16 -0.57
N ARG A 62 20.03 -9.03 -1.50
CA ARG A 62 20.83 -10.15 -1.96
C ARG A 62 21.29 -9.83 -3.37
N SER A 63 22.60 -9.76 -3.53
CA SER A 63 23.26 -9.84 -4.84
C SER A 63 22.84 -11.15 -5.51
N GLY A 64 21.87 -11.08 -6.43
CA GLY A 64 21.32 -12.25 -7.12
C GLY A 64 19.81 -12.31 -6.98
N GLY A 65 19.10 -11.92 -8.04
CA GLY A 65 17.68 -11.60 -8.05
C GLY A 65 16.76 -12.70 -7.54
N VAL A 66 16.08 -12.42 -6.44
CA VAL A 66 14.62 -12.42 -6.25
C VAL A 66 14.40 -11.83 -4.85
N GLY A 67 13.74 -10.68 -4.76
CA GLY A 67 13.45 -10.03 -3.49
C GLY A 67 12.70 -10.99 -2.57
N GLN A 68 13.29 -11.35 -1.44
CA GLN A 68 12.67 -12.26 -0.48
C GLN A 68 11.73 -11.48 0.44
N PHE A 69 10.43 -11.76 0.33
CA PHE A 69 9.37 -11.10 1.09
C PHE A 69 9.32 -11.60 2.54
N ILE A 70 9.88 -10.84 3.49
CA ILE A 70 9.73 -11.14 4.93
C ILE A 70 8.53 -10.38 5.49
N SER A 71 7.46 -11.11 5.80
CA SER A 71 6.29 -10.59 6.52
C SER A 71 6.67 -10.23 7.96
N CYS A 72 6.79 -8.93 8.27
CA CYS A 72 6.85 -8.46 9.65
C CYS A 72 5.45 -8.01 10.10
N ALA A 73 4.90 -8.66 11.12
CA ALA A 73 3.56 -8.36 11.61
C ALA A 73 3.53 -7.12 12.50
N GLY A 74 2.73 -6.12 12.13
CA GLY A 74 2.47 -4.91 12.91
C GLY A 74 1.06 -4.43 12.63
N GLY A 75 0.14 -4.65 13.58
CA GLY A 75 -1.27 -4.30 13.46
C GLY A 75 -1.49 -2.79 13.38
N LYS A 76 -1.96 -2.28 12.24
CA LYS A 76 -2.52 -0.92 12.11
C LYS A 76 -3.89 -0.98 11.48
N SER A 77 -4.86 -0.37 12.14
CA SER A 77 -6.19 -0.08 11.61
C SER A 77 -6.22 1.40 11.23
N VAL A 78 -6.35 1.67 9.93
CA VAL A 78 -6.46 3.03 9.41
C VAL A 78 -7.93 3.26 9.07
N HIS A 79 -8.52 4.28 9.68
CA HIS A 79 -9.86 4.77 9.39
C HIS A 79 -9.75 6.00 8.49
N GLU A 80 -10.52 5.99 7.39
CA GLU A 80 -10.73 7.15 6.51
C GLU A 80 -11.73 8.13 7.14
#